data_AF-A0A8H6Y412-F1
#
_entry.id   AF-A0A8H6Y412-F1
#
_cell.length_a   1.000
_cell.length_b   1.000
_cell.length_c   1.000
_cell.angle_alpha   90.00
_cell.angle_beta   90.00
_cell.angle_gamma   90.00
#
_symmetry.space_group_name_H-M   'P 1'
#
loop_
_entity.id
_entity.type
_entity.pdbx_description
1 polymer ?
#
loop_
_entity_poly.entity_id
_entity_poly.type
_entity_poly.pdbx_seq_one_letter_code
_entity_poly.pdbx_strand_id
1 'polypeptide(L)'
;MALMLIFISALTATYQPEWNNSAAAWTTATFIWIYVAFFGMSWGPVSWTVISEVFPLSTRAHGVALAASANWMTNASPKCLHIQSIQISDTQPTQFLVSLIVPVMLVNITYGTYLFFLMFMLMGIAFAIWVLPETFGKSLEEMDLAFGSGEGQADMARMERILVSLKNGDEKAQRSRSVDSSKNETA
;
A
#
# COMPACT_ATOMS: atom_id res chain seq x y z
N MET A 1 -4.39 -6.26 18.36
CA MET A 1 -5.31 -6.53 17.24
C MET A 1 -5.82 -7.97 17.21
N ALA A 2 -4.97 -9.00 17.09
CA ALA A 2 -5.37 -10.42 17.11
C ALA A 2 -6.25 -10.80 18.32
N LEU A 3 -5.85 -10.38 19.51
CA LEU A 3 -6.59 -10.62 20.74
C LEU A 3 -8.02 -10.07 20.70
N MET A 4 -8.23 -8.92 20.06
CA MET A 4 -9.55 -8.31 19.96
C MET A 4 -10.47 -9.17 19.07
N LEU A 5 -9.96 -9.74 17.97
CA LEU A 5 -10.73 -10.65 17.13
C LEU A 5 -11.13 -11.94 17.87
N ILE A 6 -10.27 -12.45 18.76
CA ILE A 6 -10.58 -13.60 19.62
C ILE A 6 -11.71 -13.25 20.58
N PHE A 7 -11.64 -12.10 21.26
CA PHE A 7 -12.70 -11.66 22.18
C PHE A 7 -14.03 -11.39 21.47
N ILE A 8 -14.01 -10.74 20.30
CA ILE A 8 -15.21 -10.49 19.50
C ILE A 8 -15.83 -11.81 19.05
N SER A 9 -15.03 -12.78 18.61
CA SER A 9 -15.50 -14.10 18.22
C SER A 9 -16.14 -14.83 19.39
N ALA A 10 -15.49 -14.85 20.55
CA ALA A 10 -16.00 -15.50 21.75
C ALA A 10 -17.34 -14.91 22.22
N LEU A 11 -17.44 -13.57 22.32
CA LEU A 11 -18.69 -12.89 22.70
C LEU A 11 -19.79 -13.10 21.65
N THR A 12 -19.43 -13.08 20.37
CA THR A 12 -20.39 -13.35 19.30
C THR A 12 -20.88 -14.80 19.36
N ALA A 13 -20.01 -15.78 19.64
CA ALA A 13 -20.40 -17.18 19.76
C ALA A 13 -21.34 -17.45 20.95
N THR A 14 -21.24 -16.66 22.03
CA THR A 14 -22.09 -16.83 23.22
C THR A 14 -23.41 -16.07 23.16
N TYR A 15 -23.46 -14.93 22.47
CA TYR A 15 -24.61 -14.01 22.50
C TYR A 15 -25.35 -13.85 21.17
N GLN A 16 -24.85 -14.38 20.05
CA GLN A 16 -25.66 -14.53 18.83
C GLN A 16 -26.43 -15.86 18.85
N PRO A 17 -27.66 -15.93 18.29
CA PRO A 17 -28.36 -14.90 17.52
C PRO A 17 -29.11 -13.85 18.35
N GLU A 18 -29.41 -14.13 19.62
CA GLU A 18 -30.25 -13.28 20.48
C GLU A 18 -29.44 -12.53 21.54
N TRP A 19 -29.28 -11.22 21.36
CA TRP A 19 -28.56 -10.34 22.29
C TRP A 19 -29.42 -9.97 23.51
N ASN A 20 -29.69 -10.95 24.37
CA ASN A 20 -30.49 -10.75 25.60
C ASN A 20 -29.80 -9.79 26.61
N ASN A 21 -28.47 -9.71 26.59
CA ASN A 21 -27.70 -8.84 27.47
C ASN A 21 -27.16 -7.62 26.69
N SER A 22 -27.75 -6.44 26.94
CA SER A 22 -27.31 -5.20 26.31
C SER A 22 -25.85 -4.84 26.64
N ALA A 23 -25.37 -5.15 27.84
CA ALA A 23 -23.98 -4.88 28.23
C ALA A 23 -22.99 -5.71 27.41
N ALA A 24 -23.33 -6.96 27.09
CA ALA A 24 -22.50 -7.81 26.22
C ALA A 24 -22.44 -7.30 24.78
N ALA A 25 -23.56 -6.78 24.25
CA ALA A 25 -23.62 -6.17 22.93
C ALA A 25 -22.72 -4.91 22.85
N TRP A 26 -22.84 -4.00 23.83
CA TRP A 26 -22.00 -2.80 23.90
C TRP A 26 -20.51 -3.14 24.08
N THR A 27 -20.20 -4.13 24.91
CA THR A 27 -18.82 -4.60 25.12
C THR A 27 -18.22 -5.13 23.80
N THR A 28 -18.98 -5.91 23.05
CA THR A 28 -18.56 -6.40 21.72
C THR A 28 -18.29 -5.25 20.76
N ALA A 29 -19.18 -4.24 20.73
CA ALA A 29 -18.99 -3.05 19.91
C ALA A 29 -17.73 -2.26 20.29
N THR A 30 -17.44 -2.10 21.60
CA THR A 30 -16.21 -1.45 22.07
C THR A 30 -14.96 -2.18 21.59
N PHE A 31 -14.93 -3.51 21.66
CA PHE A 31 -13.79 -4.29 21.16
C PHE A 31 -13.61 -4.16 19.64
N ILE A 32 -14.69 -4.05 18.87
CA ILE A 32 -14.63 -3.75 17.43
C ILE A 32 -13.98 -2.38 17.20
N TRP A 33 -14.37 -1.34 17.93
CA TRP A 33 -13.77 -0.01 17.79
C TRP A 33 -12.28 0.01 18.16
N ILE A 34 -11.90 -0.70 19.23
CA ILE A 34 -10.49 -0.84 19.60
C ILE A 34 -9.71 -1.57 18.51
N TYR A 35 -10.28 -2.64 17.93
CA TYR A 35 -9.69 -3.32 16.77
C TYR A 35 -9.46 -2.35 15.60
N VAL A 36 -10.46 -1.54 15.25
CA VAL A 36 -10.36 -0.54 14.16
C VAL A 36 -9.26 0.49 14.45
N ALA A 37 -9.15 0.98 15.68
CA ALA A 37 -8.11 1.94 16.07
C ALA A 37 -6.69 1.36 15.87
N PHE A 38 -6.46 0.13 16.34
CA PHE A 38 -5.16 -0.53 16.13
C PHE A 38 -4.88 -0.83 14.66
N PHE A 39 -5.90 -1.23 13.88
CA PHE A 39 -5.76 -1.43 12.45
C PHE A 39 -5.35 -0.11 11.75
N GLY A 40 -6.00 0.99 12.10
CA GLY A 40 -5.72 2.32 11.56
C GLY A 40 -4.33 2.87 11.93
N MET A 41 -3.75 2.47 13.05
CA MET A 41 -2.38 2.88 13.43
C MET A 41 -1.28 1.99 12.84
N SER A 42 -1.61 0.75 12.46
CA SER A 42 -0.64 -0.24 11.99
C SER A 42 -0.82 -0.52 10.50
N TRP A 43 -1.59 -1.54 10.16
CA TRP A 43 -1.78 -2.03 8.80
C TRP A 43 -2.29 -0.96 7.82
N GLY A 44 -3.07 0.02 8.29
CA GLY A 44 -3.52 1.15 7.49
C GLY A 44 -2.36 1.92 6.83
N PRO A 45 -1.58 2.72 7.58
CA PRO A 45 -0.48 3.50 7.03
C PRO A 45 0.74 2.65 6.65
N VAL A 46 1.09 1.64 7.46
CA VAL A 46 2.33 0.87 7.28
C VAL A 46 2.33 0.11 5.96
N SER A 47 1.19 -0.44 5.52
CA SER A 47 1.14 -1.18 4.25
C SER A 47 1.49 -0.29 3.06
N TRP A 48 1.02 0.96 3.02
CA TRP A 48 1.34 1.90 1.96
C TRP A 48 2.77 2.42 2.04
N THR A 49 3.28 2.65 3.25
CA THR A 49 4.67 3.05 3.46
C THR A 49 5.65 1.98 2.99
N VAL A 50 5.45 0.72 3.40
CA VAL A 50 6.34 -0.39 3.04
C VAL A 50 6.39 -0.59 1.52
N ILE A 51 5.26 -0.50 0.81
CA ILE A 51 5.25 -0.59 -0.66
C ILE A 51 6.17 0.48 -1.28
N SER A 52 6.19 1.70 -0.74
CA SER A 52 7.06 2.76 -1.27
C SER A 52 8.54 2.59 -0.93
N GLU A 53 8.87 1.86 0.13
CA GLU A 53 10.24 1.64 0.62
C GLU A 53 10.90 0.40 0.01
N VAL A 54 10.11 -0.58 -0.38
CA VAL A 54 10.60 -1.84 -0.98
C VAL A 54 11.09 -1.65 -2.41
N PHE A 55 10.50 -0.74 -3.18
CA PHE A 55 10.88 -0.54 -4.59
C PHE A 55 11.97 0.54 -4.77
N PRO A 56 12.99 0.27 -5.63
CA PRO A 56 14.00 1.26 -5.99
C PRO A 56 13.39 2.41 -6.81
N LEU A 57 14.07 3.56 -6.83
CA LEU A 57 13.51 4.83 -7.32
C LEU A 57 12.97 4.76 -8.76
N SER A 58 13.64 4.05 -9.67
CA SER A 58 13.24 3.96 -11.08
C SER A 58 11.99 3.12 -11.32
N THR A 59 11.79 2.05 -10.54
CA THR A 59 10.67 1.10 -10.72
C THR A 59 9.55 1.29 -9.71
N ARG A 60 9.75 2.14 -8.69
CA ARG A 60 8.76 2.44 -7.64
C ARG A 60 7.38 2.79 -8.17
N ALA A 61 7.29 3.66 -9.17
CA ALA A 61 5.99 4.06 -9.71
C ALA A 61 5.20 2.85 -10.26
N HIS A 62 5.89 1.91 -10.92
CA HIS A 62 5.28 0.69 -11.47
C HIS A 62 4.89 -0.30 -10.35
N GLY A 63 5.77 -0.48 -9.35
CA GLY A 63 5.51 -1.35 -8.20
C GLY A 63 4.35 -0.86 -7.33
N VAL A 64 4.30 0.44 -7.04
CA VAL A 64 3.20 1.09 -6.32
C VAL A 64 1.91 1.03 -7.14
N ALA A 65 1.95 1.24 -8.45
CA ALA A 65 0.78 1.13 -9.31
C ALA A 65 0.22 -0.31 -9.37
N LEU A 66 1.08 -1.33 -9.37
CA LEU A 66 0.65 -2.73 -9.32
C LEU A 66 0.09 -3.12 -7.95
N ALA A 67 0.72 -2.68 -6.86
CA ALA A 67 0.22 -2.93 -5.52
C ALA A 67 -1.11 -2.23 -5.27
N ALA A 68 -1.23 -0.97 -5.74
CA ALA A 68 -2.49 -0.25 -5.75
C ALA A 68 -3.50 -1.03 -6.61
N SER A 69 -3.19 -1.33 -7.87
CA SER A 69 -4.13 -2.03 -8.74
C SER A 69 -4.57 -3.35 -8.11
N ALA A 70 -3.69 -4.19 -7.56
CA ALA A 70 -4.07 -5.41 -6.85
C ALA A 70 -5.00 -5.16 -5.64
N ASN A 71 -4.79 -4.08 -4.88
CA ASN A 71 -5.71 -3.63 -3.83
C ASN A 71 -7.09 -3.22 -4.39
N TRP A 72 -7.12 -2.66 -5.60
CA TRP A 72 -8.33 -2.22 -6.30
C TRP A 72 -8.98 -3.29 -7.21
N MET A 73 -8.24 -4.34 -7.60
CA MET A 73 -8.60 -5.32 -8.65
C MET A 73 -9.48 -6.46 -8.14
N THR A 74 -9.95 -6.38 -6.90
CA THR A 74 -11.15 -7.06 -6.42
C THR A 74 -12.46 -6.57 -7.11
N ASN A 75 -12.35 -6.13 -8.36
CA ASN A 75 -13.42 -5.66 -9.23
C ASN A 75 -13.39 -6.46 -10.54
N ALA A 76 -14.06 -7.60 -10.55
CA ALA A 76 -14.71 -8.14 -11.74
C ALA A 76 -15.80 -9.14 -11.31
N SER A 77 -16.91 -8.63 -10.78
CA SER A 77 -18.17 -9.37 -10.82
C SER A 77 -19.00 -8.86 -12.02
N PRO A 78 -19.39 -9.72 -12.97
CA PRO A 78 -20.04 -9.34 -14.21
C PRO A 78 -21.50 -8.98 -13.95
N LYS A 79 -21.79 -7.74 -13.55
CA LYS A 79 -23.19 -7.31 -13.36
C LYS A 79 -23.48 -5.81 -13.50
N CYS A 80 -22.67 -5.05 -14.22
CA CYS A 80 -23.07 -3.69 -14.59
C CYS A 80 -22.55 -3.28 -15.98
N LEU A 81 -23.18 -3.82 -17.01
CA LEU A 81 -23.39 -3.07 -18.24
C LEU A 81 -24.61 -2.16 -17.99
N HIS A 82 -24.42 -1.06 -17.26
CA HIS A 82 -25.27 0.11 -17.40
C HIS A 82 -24.44 1.36 -17.21
N ILE A 83 -24.17 1.99 -18.35
CA ILE A 83 -23.63 3.32 -18.49
C ILE A 83 -24.65 4.27 -17.87
N GLN A 84 -24.32 4.92 -16.74
CA GLN A 84 -24.77 6.30 -16.57
C GLN A 84 -23.88 7.08 -15.59
N SER A 85 -23.21 8.08 -16.16
CA SER A 85 -22.89 9.41 -15.63
C SER A 85 -22.12 9.54 -14.30
N ILE A 86 -20.89 10.06 -14.47
CA ILE A 86 -20.33 11.23 -13.76
C ILE A 86 -21.23 11.80 -12.66
N GLN A 87 -20.79 11.62 -11.41
CA GLN A 87 -20.87 12.62 -10.35
C GLN A 87 -19.55 12.54 -9.58
N ILE A 88 -18.81 13.65 -9.60
CA ILE A 88 -17.63 13.93 -8.80
C ILE A 88 -18.10 14.00 -7.34
N SER A 89 -17.83 12.95 -6.57
CA SER A 89 -17.78 13.00 -5.11
C SER A 89 -16.58 12.15 -4.70
N ASP A 90 -15.75 12.70 -3.81
CA ASP A 90 -14.53 12.09 -3.27
C ASP A 90 -14.83 10.85 -2.40
N THR A 91 -15.54 9.87 -2.94
CA THR A 91 -15.83 8.60 -2.30
C THR A 91 -15.10 7.53 -3.08
N GLN A 92 -13.80 7.40 -2.81
CA GLN A 92 -12.99 6.27 -3.26
C GLN A 92 -13.72 4.97 -2.86
N PRO A 93 -14.17 4.09 -3.77
CA PRO A 93 -14.70 2.79 -3.38
C PRO A 93 -13.53 1.85 -3.06
N THR A 94 -12.86 2.05 -1.92
CA THR A 94 -11.86 1.10 -1.44
C THR A 94 -12.57 -0.20 -1.00
N GLN A 95 -12.16 -1.37 -1.54
CA GLN A 95 -12.39 -2.74 -0.99
C GLN A 95 -13.71 -3.50 -1.34
N PHE A 96 -14.20 -3.44 -2.58
CA PHE A 96 -15.50 -4.00 -3.02
C PHE A 96 -15.74 -5.51 -2.72
N LEU A 97 -14.72 -6.37 -2.77
CA LEU A 97 -14.89 -7.82 -2.54
C LEU A 97 -15.05 -8.18 -1.06
N VAL A 98 -14.27 -7.55 -0.18
CA VAL A 98 -14.41 -7.77 1.27
C VAL A 98 -15.75 -7.20 1.74
N SER A 99 -16.17 -6.03 1.24
CA SER A 99 -17.49 -5.46 1.57
C SER A 99 -18.66 -6.28 1.03
N LEU A 100 -18.47 -7.08 -0.02
CA LEU A 100 -19.50 -7.99 -0.55
C LEU A 100 -19.54 -9.33 0.20
N ILE A 101 -18.37 -9.88 0.50
CA ILE A 101 -18.24 -11.21 1.11
C ILE A 101 -18.52 -11.17 2.61
N VAL A 102 -18.06 -10.13 3.32
CA VAL A 102 -18.20 -10.05 4.79
C VAL A 102 -19.66 -10.10 5.25
N PRO A 103 -20.62 -9.35 4.66
CA PRO A 103 -22.02 -9.47 5.05
C PRO A 103 -22.57 -10.89 4.88
N VAL A 104 -22.21 -11.58 3.79
CA VAL A 104 -22.62 -12.96 3.52
C VAL A 104 -21.98 -13.93 4.52
N MET A 105 -20.72 -13.72 4.90
CA MET A 105 -20.05 -14.51 5.91
C MET A 105 -20.65 -14.32 7.31
N LEU A 106 -21.01 -13.08 7.67
CA LEU A 106 -21.62 -12.78 8.98
C LEU A 106 -22.97 -13.48 9.17
N VAL A 107 -23.77 -13.62 8.12
CA VAL A 107 -25.06 -14.32 8.20
C VAL A 107 -24.89 -15.85 8.26
N ASN A 108 -23.96 -16.41 7.47
CA ASN A 108 -23.83 -17.87 7.36
C ASN A 108 -22.92 -18.49 8.42
N ILE A 109 -21.82 -17.81 8.76
CA ILE A 109 -20.73 -18.34 9.61
C ILE A 109 -20.71 -17.61 10.97
N THR A 110 -21.38 -16.46 11.11
CA THR A 110 -21.50 -15.68 12.35
C THR A 110 -20.15 -15.43 13.02
N TYR A 111 -19.86 -16.08 14.16
CA TYR A 111 -18.63 -15.95 14.93
C TYR A 111 -17.39 -16.43 14.17
N GLY A 112 -17.53 -17.39 13.26
CA GLY A 112 -16.42 -17.95 12.50
C GLY A 112 -15.86 -16.96 11.47
N THR A 113 -16.61 -15.90 11.12
CA THR A 113 -16.10 -14.79 10.30
C THR A 113 -14.90 -14.11 10.96
N TYR A 114 -14.96 -13.90 12.28
CA TYR A 114 -13.87 -13.27 13.02
C TYR A 114 -12.64 -14.19 13.15
N LEU A 115 -12.85 -15.50 13.27
CA LEU A 115 -11.76 -16.50 13.29
C LEU A 115 -11.09 -16.64 11.92
N PHE A 116 -11.87 -16.57 10.85
CA PHE A 116 -11.36 -16.51 9.49
C PHE A 116 -10.41 -15.33 9.32
N PHE A 117 -10.83 -14.12 9.71
CA PHE A 117 -9.96 -12.94 9.67
C PHE A 117 -8.75 -13.05 10.60
N LEU A 118 -8.90 -13.67 11.77
CA LEU A 118 -7.78 -13.94 12.67
C LEU A 118 -6.71 -14.81 12.00
N MET A 119 -7.09 -15.86 11.28
CA MET A 119 -6.15 -16.72 10.55
C MET A 119 -5.34 -15.92 9.52
N PHE A 120 -6.02 -15.14 8.67
CA PHE A 120 -5.35 -14.30 7.66
C PHE A 120 -4.46 -13.24 8.29
N MET A 121 -4.87 -12.70 9.44
CA MET A 121 -4.11 -11.72 10.19
C MET A 121 -2.82 -12.31 10.78
N LEU A 122 -2.87 -13.52 11.34
CA LEU A 122 -1.68 -14.23 11.81
C LEU A 122 -0.75 -14.62 10.66
N MET A 123 -1.31 -15.05 9.52
CA MET A 123 -0.53 -15.34 8.32
C MET A 123 0.14 -14.07 7.78
N GLY A 124 -0.54 -12.92 7.80
CA GLY A 124 0.04 -11.63 7.44
C GLY A 124 1.18 -11.22 8.37
N ILE A 125 1.05 -11.44 9.67
CA ILE A 125 2.15 -11.21 10.63
C ILE A 125 3.33 -12.14 10.34
N ALA A 126 3.08 -13.43 10.11
CA ALA A 126 4.14 -14.39 9.80
C ALA A 126 4.87 -14.01 8.50
N PHE A 127 4.13 -13.60 7.47
CA PHE A 127 4.69 -13.06 6.24
C PHE A 127 5.54 -11.82 6.49
N ALA A 128 5.06 -10.87 7.30
CA ALA A 128 5.82 -9.66 7.62
C ALA A 128 7.12 -9.98 8.36
N ILE A 129 7.14 -10.94 9.28
CA ILE A 129 8.34 -11.30 10.04
C ILE A 129 9.35 -12.05 9.17
N TRP A 130 8.90 -12.91 8.25
CA TRP A 130 9.80 -13.77 7.47
C TRP A 130 10.21 -13.23 6.12
N VAL A 131 9.37 -12.42 5.47
CA VAL A 131 9.59 -11.98 4.09
C VAL A 131 10.02 -10.51 4.03
N LEU A 132 9.55 -9.67 4.94
CA LEU A 132 9.89 -8.25 4.94
C LEU A 132 11.12 -8.00 5.83
N PRO A 133 12.27 -7.61 5.25
CA PRO A 133 13.38 -7.10 6.03
C PRO A 133 12.99 -5.75 6.67
N GLU A 134 13.50 -5.49 7.87
CA GLU A 134 13.30 -4.21 8.55
C GLU A 134 13.76 -3.05 7.66
N THR A 135 12.83 -2.14 7.35
CA THR A 135 13.02 -0.98 6.46
C THR A 135 13.36 0.30 7.22
N PHE A 136 13.19 0.31 8.55
CA PHE A 136 13.38 1.51 9.37
C PHE A 136 14.83 1.99 9.37
N GLY A 137 15.02 3.25 8.95
CA GLY A 137 16.32 3.95 9.02
C GLY A 137 17.33 3.55 7.96
N LYS A 138 16.95 2.70 6.99
CA LYS A 138 17.81 2.33 5.86
C LYS A 138 17.62 3.28 4.69
N SER A 139 18.70 3.55 3.96
CA SER A 139 18.59 4.28 2.71
C SER A 139 17.95 3.40 1.63
N LEU A 140 17.37 4.03 0.60
CA LEU A 140 16.78 3.30 -0.53
C LEU A 140 17.82 2.43 -1.27
N GLU A 141 19.09 2.80 -1.18
CA GLU A 141 20.21 2.06 -1.77
C GLU A 141 20.56 0.81 -0.96
N GLU A 142 20.50 0.91 0.38
CA GLU A 142 20.69 -0.24 1.28
C GLU A 142 19.51 -1.22 1.20
N MET A 143 18.31 -0.72 0.93
CA MET A 143 17.12 -1.55 0.71
C MET A 143 17.25 -2.40 -0.55
N ASP A 144 17.80 -1.85 -1.63
CA ASP A 144 18.08 -2.60 -2.87
C ASP A 144 19.09 -3.74 -2.62
N LEU A 145 20.14 -3.48 -1.84
CA LEU A 145 21.10 -4.50 -1.39
C LEU A 145 20.44 -5.56 -0.50
N ALA A 146 19.50 -5.17 0.37
CA ALA A 146 18.78 -6.09 1.24
C ALA A 146 17.89 -7.07 0.47
N PHE A 147 17.36 -6.67 -0.69
CA PHE A 147 16.61 -7.54 -1.60
C PHE A 147 17.49 -8.23 -2.66
N GLY A 148 18.79 -7.94 -2.69
CA GLY A 148 19.75 -8.56 -3.61
C GLY A 148 19.60 -8.09 -5.06
N SER A 149 18.87 -7.01 -5.32
CA SER A 149 18.78 -6.38 -6.63
C SER A 149 19.96 -5.43 -6.83
N GLY A 150 20.53 -5.42 -8.05
CA GLY A 150 21.60 -4.50 -8.44
C GLY A 150 21.09 -3.26 -9.19
N GLU A 151 19.79 -2.98 -9.11
CA GLU A 151 19.14 -1.95 -9.93
C GLU A 151 19.51 -0.54 -9.46
N GLY A 152 19.71 -0.33 -8.16
CA GLY A 152 20.16 0.93 -7.57
C GLY A 152 21.57 1.31 -8.03
N GLN A 153 22.49 0.35 -8.15
CA GLN A 153 23.82 0.61 -8.72
C GLN A 153 23.74 0.98 -10.21
N ALA A 154 22.86 0.31 -10.96
CA ALA A 154 22.64 0.59 -12.38
C ALA A 154 22.04 1.99 -12.62
N ASP A 155 21.11 2.42 -11.76
CA ASP A 155 20.51 3.75 -11.80
C ASP A 155 21.52 4.85 -11.47
N MET A 156 22.40 4.64 -10.47
CA MET A 156 23.47 5.58 -10.15
C MET A 156 24.44 5.75 -11.31
N ALA A 157 24.86 4.64 -11.95
CA ALA A 157 25.68 4.69 -13.15
C ALA A 157 24.98 5.41 -14.31
N ARG A 158 23.65 5.32 -14.41
CA ARG A 158 22.86 6.05 -15.42
C ARG A 158 22.81 7.54 -15.11
N MET A 159 22.58 7.92 -13.85
CA MET A 159 22.55 9.32 -13.40
C MET A 159 23.90 9.99 -13.66
N GLU A 160 25.01 9.32 -13.31
CA GLU A 160 26.37 9.83 -13.55
C GLU A 160 26.61 10.08 -15.03
N ARG A 161 26.23 9.14 -15.91
CA ARG A 161 26.35 9.34 -17.37
C ARG A 161 25.55 10.55 -17.87
N ILE A 162 24.36 10.78 -17.32
CA ILE A 162 23.53 11.94 -17.68
C ILE A 162 24.19 13.24 -17.20
N LEU A 163 24.68 13.31 -15.97
CA LEU A 163 25.37 14.48 -15.43
C LEU A 163 26.62 14.84 -16.25
N VAL A 164 27.41 13.84 -16.65
CA VAL A 164 28.56 14.04 -17.54
C VAL A 164 28.10 14.57 -18.90
N SER A 165 27.00 14.04 -19.45
CA SER A 165 26.47 14.51 -20.74
C SER A 165 25.99 15.97 -20.68
N LEU A 166 25.37 16.38 -19.57
CA LEU A 166 24.91 17.75 -19.35
C LEU A 166 26.08 18.72 -19.21
N LYS A 167 27.08 18.37 -18.39
CA LYS A 167 28.30 19.16 -18.23
C LYS A 167 29.01 19.40 -19.57
N ASN A 168 29.19 18.33 -20.35
CA ASN A 168 29.80 18.43 -21.68
C ASN A 168 28.94 19.25 -22.67
N GLY A 169 27.62 19.20 -22.52
CA GLY A 169 26.68 20.02 -23.30
C GLY A 169 26.82 21.51 -22.99
N ASP A 170 26.89 21.86 -21.70
CA ASP A 170 27.07 23.23 -21.23
C ASP A 170 28.42 23.82 -21.67
N GLU A 171 29.50 23.03 -21.59
CA GLU A 171 30.83 23.43 -22.08
C GLU A 171 30.80 23.74 -23.60
N LYS A 172 30.11 22.92 -24.39
CA LYS A 172 29.93 23.16 -25.83
C LYS A 172 29.11 24.43 -26.10
N ALA A 173 28.04 24.65 -25.34
CA ALA A 173 27.17 25.82 -25.47
C ALA A 173 27.83 27.14 -25.01
N GLN A 174 28.74 27.08 -24.04
CA GLN A 174 29.58 28.22 -23.66
C GLN A 174 30.62 28.52 -24.74
N ARG A 175 31.27 27.49 -25.29
CA ARG A 175 32.26 27.64 -26.35
C ARG A 175 31.67 28.19 -27.66
N SER A 176 30.44 27.81 -28.01
CA SER A 176 29.75 28.38 -29.18
C SER A 176 29.42 29.87 -28.97
N ARG A 177 28.92 30.24 -27.79
CA ARG A 177 28.63 31.65 -27.44
C ARG A 177 29.86 32.54 -27.46
N SER A 178 31.02 32.06 -26.98
CA SER A 178 32.25 32.84 -27.04
C SER A 178 32.74 33.06 -28.48
N VAL A 179 32.54 32.08 -29.37
CA VAL A 179 32.92 32.22 -30.78
C VAL A 179 32.03 33.22 -31.50
N ASP A 180 30.71 33.17 -31.28
CA ASP A 180 29.79 34.14 -31.90
C ASP A 180 30.01 35.56 -31.36
N SER A 181 30.32 35.72 -30.07
CA SER A 181 30.75 37.01 -29.50
C SER A 181 31.99 37.55 -30.20
N SER A 182 33.02 36.71 -30.39
CA SER A 182 34.26 37.13 -31.06
C SER A 182 34.05 37.53 -32.51
N LYS A 183 33.12 36.88 -33.22
CA LYS A 183 32.78 37.22 -34.61
C LYS A 183 32.06 38.56 -34.71
N ASN A 184 31.14 38.84 -33.78
CA ASN A 184 30.41 40.11 -33.74
C ASN A 184 31.30 41.31 -33.36
N GLU A 185 32.40 41.11 -32.64
CA GLU A 185 33.36 42.18 -32.32
C GLU A 185 34.34 42.48 -33.47
N THR A 186 34.52 41.53 -34.39
CA THR A 186 35.42 41.68 -35.56
C THR A 186 34.72 42.17 -36.84
N ALA A 187 33.40 42.37 -36.82
CA ALA A 187 32.60 42.89 -37.93
C ALA A 187 32.25 44.36 -37.71
#